data_AF-A0A9D1IBF7-F1
#
_entry.id   AF-A0A9D1IBF7-F1
#
_cell.length_a   1.000
_cell.length_b   1.000
_cell.length_c   1.000
_cell.angle_alpha   90.00
_cell.angle_beta   90.00
_cell.angle_gamma   90.00
#
_symmetry.space_group_name_H-M   'P 1'
#
loop_
_entity.id
_entity.type
_entity.pdbx_description
1 polymer ?
#
loop_
_entity_poly.entity_id
_entity_poly.type
_entity_poly.pdbx_seq_one_letter_code
_entity_poly.pdbx_strand_id
1 'polypeptide(L)'
;MRFRFICILLAALLIAACPAQAAEGHTREEVRSRFAALGQAPEGSAYEVLPSVAAPYAEGSVREEVLEDAVNYLNFLRWLADLPPVSLDKDLTFIAQSGATLLAANGQISHQPEKPEDMPEDFYERASYAAASSNLASLNWMREEILRDAIEFFATDPGENNLPVLGHRRWILNPEMGYTGLGLASSEEGISFVAMYAHDLQGTPGEWTYVAWPAAGAFPAELMEEGMAWSIVLNPQTEIGDLRITLRELSSDRTWSFPGDGFFTVDTGAYGAGPCIIFRPEGEMEYRQNQRFLVQVEGLDIEISYAVDLISLYPISVVSVELSQTSAELVAGESLSLQANVVPDWADHTDVVWNSSDPSVATVDQSGLIQALSPGSCRISATAEGEISDSCLLTVS
;
A
#
# COMPACT_ATOMS: atom_id res chain seq x y z
N MET A 1 -50.41 -41.46 35.48
CA MET A 1 -49.96 -40.49 34.47
C MET A 1 -48.53 -40.09 34.81
N ARG A 2 -47.53 -40.57 34.07
CA ARG A 2 -46.10 -40.24 34.28
C ARG A 2 -45.66 -39.36 33.11
N PHE A 3 -45.20 -38.15 33.42
CA PHE A 3 -44.54 -37.24 32.48
C PHE A 3 -43.17 -37.83 32.08
N ARG A 4 -42.89 -37.90 30.78
CA ARG A 4 -41.52 -38.06 30.25
C ARG A 4 -41.19 -36.77 29.48
N PHE A 5 -40.28 -35.99 30.05
CA PHE A 5 -39.58 -34.92 29.34
C PHE A 5 -38.69 -35.55 28.28
N ILE A 6 -38.85 -35.14 27.02
CA ILE A 6 -37.89 -35.41 25.94
C ILE A 6 -37.09 -34.12 25.79
N CYS A 7 -35.86 -34.12 26.30
CA CYS A 7 -34.87 -33.10 26.00
C CYS A 7 -34.40 -33.31 24.56
N ILE A 8 -34.71 -32.36 23.67
CA ILE A 8 -34.10 -32.28 22.34
C ILE A 8 -32.81 -31.48 22.53
N LEU A 9 -31.66 -32.17 22.56
CA LEU A 9 -30.37 -31.54 22.35
C LEU A 9 -30.27 -31.14 20.88
N LEU A 10 -30.34 -29.84 20.57
CA LEU A 10 -29.80 -29.30 19.33
C LEU A 10 -28.26 -29.33 19.45
N ALA A 11 -27.63 -30.26 18.74
CA ALA A 11 -26.20 -30.18 18.48
C ALA A 11 -25.96 -29.04 17.48
N ALA A 12 -25.38 -27.94 17.94
CA ALA A 12 -24.82 -26.93 17.08
C ALA A 12 -23.59 -27.54 16.37
N LEU A 13 -23.75 -27.95 15.12
CA LEU A 13 -22.62 -28.20 14.24
C LEU A 13 -22.03 -26.82 13.88
N LEU A 14 -20.96 -26.43 14.58
CA LEU A 14 -20.01 -25.45 14.04
C LEU A 14 -19.33 -26.12 12.84
N ILE A 15 -19.87 -25.86 11.65
CA ILE A 15 -19.12 -26.05 10.42
C ILE A 15 -18.08 -24.94 10.44
N ALA A 16 -16.85 -25.27 10.83
CA ALA A 16 -15.70 -24.49 10.45
C ALA A 16 -15.65 -24.55 8.92
N ALA A 17 -16.24 -23.54 8.27
CA ALA A 17 -16.01 -23.31 6.86
C ALA A 17 -14.51 -23.13 6.71
N CYS A 18 -13.88 -24.11 6.07
CA CYS A 18 -12.55 -23.94 5.51
C CYS A 18 -12.59 -22.63 4.71
N PRO A 19 -11.74 -21.63 4.99
CA PRO A 19 -11.74 -20.46 4.13
C PRO A 19 -11.40 -20.96 2.74
N ALA A 20 -12.28 -20.69 1.79
CA ALA A 20 -11.99 -20.83 0.38
C ALA A 20 -10.60 -20.23 0.15
N GLN A 21 -9.72 -20.98 -0.51
CA GLN A 21 -8.39 -20.57 -0.90
C GLN A 21 -8.49 -19.14 -1.48
N ALA A 22 -8.09 -18.14 -0.70
CA ALA A 22 -8.04 -16.77 -1.19
C ALA A 22 -7.15 -16.79 -2.43
N ALA A 23 -7.59 -16.16 -3.51
CA ALA A 23 -6.83 -16.07 -4.75
C ALA A 23 -5.37 -15.70 -4.43
N GLU A 24 -4.42 -16.53 -4.87
CA GLU A 24 -2.99 -16.35 -4.59
C GLU A 24 -2.52 -15.08 -5.32
N GLY A 25 -2.40 -13.97 -4.57
CA GLY A 25 -1.74 -12.75 -5.03
C GLY A 25 -0.22 -12.88 -4.98
N HIS A 26 0.49 -11.78 -5.27
CA HIS A 26 1.96 -11.77 -5.34
C HIS A 26 2.61 -12.15 -4.01
N THR A 27 3.77 -12.81 -4.06
CA THR A 27 4.58 -13.12 -2.88
C THR A 27 5.46 -11.93 -2.48
N ARG A 28 5.96 -11.94 -1.22
CA ARG A 28 6.88 -10.92 -0.72
C ARG A 28 8.12 -10.81 -1.59
N GLU A 29 8.68 -11.95 -2.00
CA GLU A 29 9.88 -12.04 -2.82
C GLU A 29 9.65 -11.49 -4.23
N GLU A 30 8.50 -11.78 -4.85
CA GLU A 30 8.15 -11.24 -6.16
C GLU A 30 8.00 -9.72 -6.13
N VAL A 31 7.29 -9.18 -5.14
CA VAL A 31 7.11 -7.73 -4.99
C VAL A 31 8.44 -7.03 -4.78
N ARG A 32 9.27 -7.50 -3.84
CA ARG A 32 10.60 -6.92 -3.59
C ARG A 32 11.51 -7.04 -4.80
N SER A 33 11.52 -8.19 -5.48
CA SER A 33 12.35 -8.39 -6.67
C SER A 33 11.93 -7.48 -7.81
N ARG A 34 10.62 -7.27 -8.01
CA ARG A 34 10.12 -6.41 -9.08
C ARG A 34 10.35 -4.94 -8.78
N PHE A 35 10.16 -4.53 -7.53
CA PHE A 35 10.48 -3.17 -7.10
C PHE A 35 11.98 -2.87 -7.24
N ALA A 36 12.85 -3.78 -6.79
CA ALA A 36 14.30 -3.63 -6.94
C ALA A 36 14.75 -3.54 -8.42
N ALA A 37 14.02 -4.19 -9.33
CA ALA A 37 14.30 -4.14 -10.77
C ALA A 37 14.00 -2.78 -11.42
N LEU A 38 13.23 -1.90 -10.76
CA LEU A 38 13.01 -0.53 -11.24
C LEU A 38 14.29 0.33 -11.19
N GLY A 39 15.22 0.00 -10.29
CA GLY A 39 16.47 0.74 -10.12
C GLY A 39 16.27 2.16 -9.58
N GLN A 40 17.36 2.93 -9.61
CA GLN A 40 17.36 4.34 -9.21
C GLN A 40 16.77 5.22 -10.31
N ALA A 41 16.11 6.31 -9.93
CA ALA A 41 15.65 7.30 -10.88
C ALA A 41 16.83 7.89 -11.68
N PRO A 42 16.60 8.32 -12.94
CA PRO A 42 17.66 8.90 -13.76
C PRO A 42 18.20 10.21 -13.16
N GLU A 43 19.52 10.30 -13.00
CA GLU A 43 20.19 11.47 -12.42
C GLU A 43 20.08 12.72 -13.31
N GLY A 44 20.12 13.90 -12.69
CA GLY A 44 20.20 15.19 -13.38
C GLY A 44 18.84 15.82 -13.75
N SER A 45 18.85 16.73 -14.73
CA SER A 45 17.64 17.46 -15.15
C SER A 45 16.59 16.50 -15.71
N ALA A 46 15.32 16.67 -15.35
CA ALA A 46 14.25 15.89 -15.99
C ALA A 46 14.01 16.29 -17.46
N TYR A 47 14.39 17.52 -17.83
CA TYR A 47 14.10 18.09 -19.15
C TYR A 47 15.19 17.79 -20.17
N GLU A 48 14.75 17.39 -21.37
CA GLU A 48 15.57 17.44 -22.60
C GLU A 48 15.52 18.85 -23.19
N VAL A 49 14.32 19.43 -23.25
CA VAL A 49 14.10 20.84 -23.61
C VAL A 49 13.27 21.49 -22.51
N LEU A 50 13.76 22.61 -21.97
CA LEU A 50 13.04 23.33 -20.93
C LEU A 50 11.70 23.90 -21.48
N PRO A 51 10.58 23.74 -20.75
CA PRO A 51 9.34 24.42 -21.06
C PRO A 51 9.48 25.93 -20.85
N SER A 52 8.72 26.72 -21.61
CA SER A 52 8.54 28.15 -21.40
C SER A 52 7.11 28.43 -20.94
N VAL A 53 6.97 28.86 -19.69
CA VAL A 53 5.69 29.15 -19.02
C VAL A 53 5.23 30.61 -19.14
N ALA A 54 5.91 31.38 -20.00
CA ALA A 54 5.59 32.76 -20.35
C ALA A 54 5.85 32.99 -21.84
N ALA A 55 5.29 34.06 -22.43
CA ALA A 55 5.46 34.35 -23.84
C ALA A 55 6.94 34.60 -24.24
N PRO A 56 7.46 33.97 -25.31
CA PRO A 56 6.81 32.96 -26.13
C PRO A 56 6.73 31.61 -25.42
N TYR A 57 5.51 31.06 -25.34
CA TYR A 57 5.26 29.75 -24.74
C TYR A 57 5.89 28.64 -25.57
N ALA A 58 6.39 27.61 -24.88
CA ALA A 58 6.93 26.42 -25.49
C ALA A 58 6.70 25.23 -24.57
N GLU A 59 6.22 24.12 -25.11
CA GLU A 59 5.95 22.91 -24.34
C GLU A 59 7.22 22.36 -23.68
N GLY A 60 8.38 22.47 -24.34
CA GLY A 60 9.57 21.72 -23.93
C GLY A 60 9.38 20.21 -24.08
N SER A 61 10.23 19.43 -23.42
CA SER A 61 10.11 17.98 -23.37
C SER A 61 10.88 17.38 -22.19
N VAL A 62 10.32 16.32 -21.62
CA VAL A 62 10.99 15.47 -20.62
C VAL A 62 11.93 14.49 -21.34
N ARG A 63 13.06 14.15 -20.71
CA ARG A 63 13.97 13.12 -21.23
C ARG A 63 13.29 11.75 -21.29
N GLU A 64 13.61 10.98 -22.31
CA GLU A 64 13.02 9.65 -22.54
C GLU A 64 13.22 8.71 -21.34
N GLU A 65 14.43 8.65 -20.79
CA GLU A 65 14.73 7.81 -19.62
C GLU A 65 13.91 8.17 -18.37
N VAL A 66 13.54 9.43 -18.18
CA VAL A 66 12.72 9.89 -17.04
C VAL A 66 11.25 9.53 -17.26
N LEU A 67 10.78 9.57 -18.50
CA LEU A 67 9.44 9.11 -18.86
C LEU A 67 9.33 7.58 -18.72
N GLU A 68 10.32 6.84 -19.21
CA GLU A 68 10.39 5.38 -19.12
C GLU A 68 10.43 4.92 -17.66
N ASP A 69 11.21 5.60 -16.84
CA ASP A 69 11.29 5.36 -15.40
C ASP A 69 9.92 5.51 -14.71
N ALA A 70 9.22 6.62 -15.00
CA ALA A 70 7.89 6.88 -14.48
C ALA A 70 6.87 5.82 -14.93
N VAL A 71 6.81 5.48 -16.22
CA VAL A 71 5.85 4.46 -16.72
C VAL A 71 6.18 3.05 -16.19
N ASN A 72 7.46 2.74 -15.95
CA ASN A 72 7.85 1.48 -15.31
C ASN A 72 7.34 1.41 -13.87
N TYR A 73 7.40 2.53 -13.12
CA TYR A 73 6.83 2.60 -11.78
C TYR A 73 5.30 2.47 -11.81
N LEU A 74 4.59 3.17 -12.71
CA LEU A 74 3.15 2.97 -12.92
C LEU A 74 2.82 1.51 -13.21
N ASN A 75 3.61 0.83 -14.04
CA ASN A 75 3.43 -0.58 -14.38
C ASN A 75 3.77 -1.53 -13.22
N PHE A 76 4.59 -1.12 -12.25
CA PHE A 76 4.74 -1.84 -10.99
C PHE A 76 3.47 -1.75 -10.14
N LEU A 77 2.89 -0.55 -9.98
CA LEU A 77 1.63 -0.36 -9.24
C LEU A 77 0.46 -1.09 -9.89
N ARG A 78 0.36 -1.04 -11.22
CA ARG A 78 -0.65 -1.77 -11.98
C ARG A 78 -0.50 -3.28 -11.82
N TRP A 79 0.74 -3.79 -11.84
CA TRP A 79 0.99 -5.21 -11.61
C TRP A 79 0.63 -5.64 -10.19
N LEU A 80 0.89 -4.83 -9.16
CA LEU A 80 0.43 -5.13 -7.79
C LEU A 80 -1.08 -5.37 -7.76
N ALA A 81 -1.84 -4.63 -8.57
CA ALA A 81 -3.29 -4.74 -8.71
C ALA A 81 -3.77 -5.74 -9.78
N ASP A 82 -2.89 -6.62 -10.26
CA ASP A 82 -3.15 -7.64 -11.30
C ASP A 82 -3.62 -7.07 -12.66
N LEU A 83 -3.17 -5.86 -13.00
CA LEU A 83 -3.51 -5.19 -14.24
C LEU A 83 -2.41 -5.32 -15.31
N PRO A 84 -2.78 -5.31 -16.60
CA PRO A 84 -1.80 -5.25 -17.68
C PRO A 84 -1.02 -3.93 -17.65
N PRO A 85 0.24 -3.94 -18.12
CA PRO A 85 1.02 -2.72 -18.23
C PRO A 85 0.46 -1.78 -19.31
N VAL A 86 0.74 -0.49 -19.15
CA VAL A 86 0.46 0.57 -20.14
C VAL A 86 1.74 0.98 -20.84
N SER A 87 1.59 1.53 -22.05
CA SER A 87 2.70 2.05 -22.85
C SER A 87 2.66 3.58 -22.94
N LEU A 88 3.82 4.21 -23.05
CA LEU A 88 3.90 5.62 -23.40
C LEU A 88 3.53 5.81 -24.86
N ASP A 89 2.63 6.76 -25.10
CA ASP A 89 2.33 7.27 -26.43
C ASP A 89 2.94 8.67 -26.60
N LYS A 90 3.59 8.90 -27.75
CA LYS A 90 4.34 10.14 -28.01
C LYS A 90 3.42 11.35 -28.18
N ASP A 91 2.25 11.15 -28.80
CA ASP A 91 1.29 12.22 -29.01
C ASP A 91 0.58 12.57 -27.69
N LEU A 92 0.21 11.56 -26.90
CA LEU A 92 -0.33 11.79 -25.54
C LEU A 92 0.70 12.45 -24.63
N THR A 93 1.98 12.10 -24.74
CA THR A 93 3.07 12.74 -23.98
C THR A 93 3.21 14.21 -24.35
N PHE A 94 3.17 14.54 -25.64
CA PHE A 94 3.21 15.93 -26.10
C PHE A 94 1.97 16.73 -25.65
N ILE A 95 0.79 16.11 -25.66
CA ILE A 95 -0.45 16.70 -25.12
C ILE A 95 -0.29 16.96 -23.62
N ALA A 96 0.13 15.96 -22.84
CA ALA A 96 0.35 16.09 -21.40
C ALA A 96 1.37 17.18 -21.07
N GLN A 97 2.47 17.26 -21.83
CA GLN A 97 3.48 18.31 -21.69
C GLN A 97 2.90 19.73 -21.91
N SER A 98 2.00 19.87 -22.87
CA SER A 98 1.25 21.12 -23.09
C SER A 98 0.41 21.48 -21.86
N GLY A 99 -0.29 20.50 -21.28
CA GLY A 99 -1.09 20.66 -20.07
C GLY A 99 -0.26 21.10 -18.86
N ALA A 100 0.85 20.39 -18.58
CA ALA A 100 1.76 20.74 -17.50
C ALA A 100 2.28 22.19 -17.63
N THR A 101 2.64 22.62 -18.85
CA THR A 101 3.11 23.98 -19.12
C THR A 101 2.04 25.03 -18.83
N LEU A 102 0.77 24.80 -19.20
CA LEU A 102 -0.33 25.71 -18.88
C LEU A 102 -0.61 25.79 -17.38
N LEU A 103 -0.60 24.66 -16.67
CA LEU A 103 -0.79 24.63 -15.22
C LEU A 103 0.34 25.38 -14.51
N ALA A 104 1.57 25.21 -14.97
CA ALA A 104 2.74 25.94 -14.45
C ALA A 104 2.67 27.44 -14.74
N ALA A 105 2.22 27.84 -15.93
CA ALA A 105 1.99 29.24 -16.28
C ALA A 105 0.92 29.90 -15.41
N ASN A 106 -0.13 29.16 -15.07
CA ASN A 106 -1.19 29.62 -14.17
C ASN A 106 -0.82 29.53 -12.69
N GLY A 107 0.23 28.79 -12.33
CA GLY A 107 0.64 28.55 -10.95
C GLY A 107 -0.35 27.74 -10.11
N GLN A 108 -1.27 27.00 -10.74
CA GLN A 108 -2.31 26.23 -10.03
C GLN A 108 -2.77 25.00 -10.81
N ILE A 109 -3.22 23.97 -10.09
CA ILE A 109 -3.91 22.81 -10.67
C ILE A 109 -5.36 23.21 -10.99
N SER A 110 -5.81 22.89 -12.20
CA SER A 110 -7.23 22.94 -12.58
C SER A 110 -7.49 22.03 -13.77
N HIS A 111 -8.60 21.28 -13.74
CA HIS A 111 -9.10 20.56 -14.92
C HIS A 111 -9.81 21.47 -15.93
N GLN A 112 -10.04 22.73 -15.57
CA GLN A 112 -10.59 23.78 -16.44
C GLN A 112 -9.72 25.03 -16.30
N PRO A 113 -8.43 24.96 -16.70
CA PRO A 113 -7.51 26.06 -16.51
C PRO A 113 -7.93 27.26 -17.36
N GLU A 114 -7.77 28.48 -16.82
CA GLU A 114 -8.00 29.70 -17.56
C GLU A 114 -6.88 29.91 -18.60
N LYS A 115 -7.21 30.59 -19.71
CA LYS A 115 -6.26 30.96 -20.74
C LYS A 115 -5.51 32.26 -20.35
N PRO A 116 -4.17 32.27 -20.27
CA PRO A 116 -3.41 33.52 -20.20
C PRO A 116 -3.64 34.41 -21.43
N GLU A 117 -3.74 35.73 -21.23
CA GLU A 117 -4.10 36.69 -22.29
C GLU A 117 -3.14 36.63 -23.51
N ASP A 118 -1.87 36.37 -23.25
CA ASP A 118 -0.77 36.31 -24.23
C ASP A 118 -0.48 34.90 -24.76
N MET A 119 -1.23 33.88 -24.32
CA MET A 119 -1.06 32.51 -24.80
C MET A 119 -1.74 32.30 -26.16
N PRO A 120 -1.04 31.72 -27.16
CA PRO A 120 -1.64 31.33 -28.43
C PRO A 120 -2.85 30.40 -28.25
N GLU A 121 -3.90 30.60 -29.06
CA GLU A 121 -5.15 29.83 -28.96
C GLU A 121 -4.93 28.32 -29.16
N ASP A 122 -4.13 27.95 -30.15
CA ASP A 122 -3.82 26.57 -30.49
C ASP A 122 -2.99 25.85 -29.41
N PHE A 123 -2.14 26.58 -28.69
CA PHE A 123 -1.47 26.05 -27.49
C PHE A 123 -2.49 25.81 -26.38
N TYR A 124 -3.31 26.82 -26.07
CA TYR A 124 -4.30 26.76 -25.00
C TYR A 124 -5.32 25.64 -25.22
N GLU A 125 -5.88 25.48 -26.41
CA GLU A 125 -6.88 24.43 -26.70
C GLU A 125 -6.32 23.03 -26.41
N ARG A 126 -5.09 22.76 -26.83
CA ARG A 126 -4.40 21.48 -26.57
C ARG A 126 -4.06 21.29 -25.10
N ALA A 127 -3.53 22.32 -24.44
CA ALA A 127 -3.16 22.25 -23.03
C ALA A 127 -4.40 22.14 -22.10
N SER A 128 -5.49 22.82 -22.44
CA SER A 128 -6.77 22.73 -21.74
C SER A 128 -7.39 21.34 -21.91
N TYR A 129 -7.34 20.76 -23.11
CA TYR A 129 -7.71 19.36 -23.33
C TYR A 129 -6.89 18.42 -22.45
N ALA A 130 -5.56 18.58 -22.42
CA ALA A 130 -4.68 17.77 -21.59
C ALA A 130 -5.06 17.85 -20.10
N ALA A 131 -5.31 19.06 -19.59
CA ALA A 131 -5.70 19.27 -18.20
C ALA A 131 -7.05 18.58 -17.86
N ALA A 132 -8.00 18.60 -18.79
CA ALA A 132 -9.31 17.96 -18.61
C ALA A 132 -9.28 16.43 -18.71
N SER A 133 -8.23 15.84 -19.28
CA SER A 133 -8.12 14.40 -19.56
C SER A 133 -6.99 13.68 -18.82
N SER A 134 -6.40 14.33 -17.81
CA SER A 134 -5.23 13.85 -17.09
C SER A 134 -5.45 13.83 -15.59
N ASN A 135 -4.76 12.93 -14.90
CA ASN A 135 -4.45 13.13 -13.49
C ASN A 135 -3.43 14.29 -13.37
N LEU A 136 -3.66 15.18 -12.42
CA LEU A 136 -2.87 16.40 -12.24
C LEU A 136 -2.27 16.46 -10.84
N ALA A 137 -0.99 16.77 -10.75
CA ALA A 137 -0.31 17.00 -9.47
C ALA A 137 0.48 18.30 -9.48
N SER A 138 0.62 18.91 -8.31
CA SER A 138 1.60 19.95 -8.05
C SER A 138 2.47 19.50 -6.88
N LEU A 139 3.77 19.58 -7.08
CA LEU A 139 4.78 19.07 -6.16
C LEU A 139 5.80 20.18 -5.91
N ASN A 140 6.13 20.39 -4.63
CA ASN A 140 7.13 21.38 -4.26
C ASN A 140 8.53 20.85 -4.56
N TRP A 141 9.36 21.72 -5.16
CA TRP A 141 10.78 21.49 -5.45
C TRP A 141 11.02 20.40 -6.51
N MET A 142 11.88 20.70 -7.48
CA MET A 142 12.27 19.73 -8.49
C MET A 142 13.25 18.70 -7.89
N ARG A 143 12.98 17.41 -8.12
CA ARG A 143 13.85 16.28 -7.76
C ARG A 143 13.88 15.24 -8.88
N GLU A 144 14.85 14.34 -8.82
CA GLU A 144 15.09 13.35 -9.88
C GLU A 144 13.89 12.40 -10.05
N GLU A 145 13.24 12.00 -8.95
CA GLU A 145 12.10 11.05 -8.93
C GLU A 145 10.73 11.72 -9.18
N ILE A 146 10.67 13.02 -9.55
CA ILE A 146 9.44 13.83 -9.49
C ILE A 146 8.22 13.23 -10.21
N LEU A 147 8.43 12.50 -11.31
CA LEU A 147 7.35 11.81 -12.02
C LEU A 147 6.93 10.50 -11.34
N ARG A 148 7.85 9.74 -10.73
CA ARG A 148 7.50 8.58 -9.89
C ARG A 148 6.67 9.03 -8.70
N ASP A 149 7.05 10.12 -8.07
CA ASP A 149 6.34 10.69 -6.93
C ASP A 149 4.93 11.12 -7.28
N ALA A 150 4.73 11.73 -8.47
CA ALA A 150 3.40 12.08 -8.93
C ALA A 150 2.53 10.83 -9.16
N ILE A 151 3.12 9.76 -9.70
CA ILE A 151 2.42 8.48 -9.90
C ILE A 151 2.07 7.84 -8.56
N GLU A 152 2.97 7.85 -7.58
CA GLU A 152 2.68 7.40 -6.21
C GLU A 152 1.56 8.22 -5.59
N PHE A 153 1.63 9.54 -5.71
CA PHE A 153 0.62 10.47 -5.21
C PHE A 153 -0.75 10.19 -5.83
N PHE A 154 -0.81 9.87 -7.13
CA PHE A 154 -2.05 9.43 -7.77
C PHE A 154 -2.55 8.08 -7.24
N ALA A 155 -1.65 7.17 -6.88
CA ALA A 155 -2.00 5.86 -6.34
C ALA A 155 -2.51 5.94 -4.90
N THR A 156 -1.84 6.71 -4.04
CA THR A 156 -2.26 6.90 -2.65
C THR A 156 -3.48 7.82 -2.56
N ASP A 157 -3.64 8.75 -3.52
CA ASP A 157 -4.74 9.70 -3.68
C ASP A 157 -5.13 10.39 -2.36
N PRO A 158 -4.16 11.06 -1.70
CA PRO A 158 -4.32 11.51 -0.33
C PRO A 158 -5.25 12.72 -0.24
N GLY A 159 -5.80 12.95 0.95
CA GLY A 159 -6.59 14.13 1.28
C GLY A 159 -8.10 13.90 1.32
N GLU A 160 -8.76 14.55 2.27
CA GLU A 160 -10.19 14.34 2.57
C GLU A 160 -11.14 14.76 1.45
N ASN A 161 -10.71 15.63 0.54
CA ASN A 161 -11.50 15.99 -0.65
C ASN A 161 -11.52 14.87 -1.71
N ASN A 162 -10.47 14.05 -1.75
CA ASN A 162 -10.36 12.94 -2.70
C ASN A 162 -11.02 11.67 -2.17
N LEU A 163 -11.04 11.49 -0.84
CA LEU A 163 -11.56 10.32 -0.15
C LEU A 163 -12.93 9.80 -0.64
N PRO A 164 -13.93 10.64 -0.96
CA PRO A 164 -15.23 10.13 -1.40
C PRO A 164 -15.23 9.45 -2.78
N VAL A 165 -14.16 9.62 -3.57
CA VAL A 165 -14.14 9.25 -4.99
C VAL A 165 -12.90 8.45 -5.37
N LEU A 166 -11.73 8.83 -4.84
CA LEU A 166 -10.41 8.31 -5.17
C LEU A 166 -10.14 8.30 -6.68
N GLY A 167 -10.44 9.41 -7.34
CA GLY A 167 -10.43 9.52 -8.79
C GLY A 167 -9.06 9.30 -9.43
N HIS A 168 -7.98 9.80 -8.81
CA HIS A 168 -6.64 9.64 -9.36
C HIS A 168 -6.23 8.17 -9.36
N ARG A 169 -6.45 7.50 -8.22
CA ARG A 169 -6.14 6.07 -8.04
C ARG A 169 -6.89 5.22 -9.05
N ARG A 170 -8.19 5.49 -9.22
CA ARG A 170 -9.05 4.74 -10.14
C ARG A 170 -8.63 4.90 -11.60
N TRP A 171 -8.21 6.10 -12.00
CA TRP A 171 -7.69 6.32 -13.34
C TRP A 171 -6.40 5.56 -13.63
N ILE A 172 -5.42 5.56 -12.71
CA ILE A 172 -4.16 4.85 -12.95
C ILE A 172 -4.34 3.32 -12.90
N LEU A 173 -5.34 2.85 -12.15
CA LEU A 173 -5.74 1.44 -12.03
C LEU A 173 -6.88 1.06 -12.97
N ASN A 174 -7.16 1.88 -14.00
CA ASN A 174 -8.16 1.57 -15.00
C ASN A 174 -7.72 0.31 -15.80
N PRO A 175 -8.50 -0.78 -15.80
CA PRO A 175 -8.16 -1.99 -16.57
C PRO A 175 -8.17 -1.77 -18.09
N GLU A 176 -9.00 -0.86 -18.59
CA GLU A 176 -9.11 -0.54 -20.02
C GLU A 176 -8.03 0.45 -20.50
N MET A 177 -7.16 0.91 -19.62
CA MET A 177 -6.04 1.75 -20.00
C MET A 177 -4.95 0.92 -20.69
N GLY A 178 -4.56 1.30 -21.90
CA GLY A 178 -3.46 0.72 -22.67
C GLY A 178 -2.32 1.71 -22.92
N TYR A 179 -2.63 3.01 -22.99
CA TYR A 179 -1.67 4.06 -23.28
C TYR A 179 -1.76 5.23 -22.28
N THR A 180 -0.63 5.92 -22.12
CA THR A 180 -0.55 7.16 -21.34
C THR A 180 0.48 8.11 -21.93
N GLY A 181 0.53 9.32 -21.40
CA GLY A 181 1.58 10.29 -21.64
C GLY A 181 1.80 11.14 -20.41
N LEU A 182 3.05 11.53 -20.14
CA LEU A 182 3.41 12.37 -19.00
C LEU A 182 3.98 13.70 -19.46
N GLY A 183 3.58 14.75 -18.77
CA GLY A 183 4.11 16.10 -18.92
C GLY A 183 4.60 16.64 -17.58
N LEU A 184 5.64 17.46 -17.64
CA LEU A 184 6.22 18.13 -16.47
C LEU A 184 6.56 19.56 -16.84
N ALA A 185 6.20 20.53 -16.00
CA ALA A 185 6.70 21.90 -16.12
C ALA A 185 6.83 22.53 -14.74
N SER A 186 7.74 23.48 -14.59
CA SER A 186 7.90 24.23 -13.34
C SER A 186 7.41 25.67 -13.50
N SER A 187 6.67 26.19 -12.52
CA SER A 187 6.34 27.61 -12.48
C SER A 187 7.58 28.46 -12.19
N GLU A 188 7.46 29.78 -12.35
CA GLU A 188 8.53 30.73 -11.98
C GLU A 188 8.91 30.63 -10.49
N GLU A 189 7.98 30.20 -9.64
CA GLU A 189 8.19 29.99 -8.20
C GLU A 189 8.87 28.65 -7.88
N GLY A 190 9.15 27.82 -8.89
CA GLY A 190 9.80 26.51 -8.73
C GLY A 190 8.88 25.38 -8.30
N ILE A 191 7.55 25.57 -8.38
CA ILE A 191 6.57 24.50 -8.15
C ILE A 191 6.48 23.65 -9.42
N SER A 192 6.60 22.34 -9.28
CA SER A 192 6.50 21.39 -10.41
C SER A 192 5.05 20.97 -10.61
N PHE A 193 4.57 21.02 -11.84
CA PHE A 193 3.24 20.60 -12.26
C PHE A 193 3.37 19.39 -13.18
N VAL A 194 2.63 18.33 -12.86
CA VAL A 194 2.59 17.09 -13.61
C VAL A 194 1.21 16.89 -14.18
N ALA A 195 1.15 16.50 -15.45
CA ALA A 195 -0.05 15.99 -16.09
C ALA A 195 0.24 14.57 -16.59
N MET A 196 -0.60 13.60 -16.22
CA MET A 196 -0.55 12.24 -16.73
C MET A 196 -1.87 11.91 -17.43
N TYR A 197 -1.83 11.71 -18.75
CA TYR A 197 -3.03 11.37 -19.51
C TYR A 197 -3.66 10.08 -18.97
N ALA A 198 -4.95 10.15 -18.63
CA ALA A 198 -5.64 9.13 -17.83
C ALA A 198 -6.86 8.52 -18.54
N HIS A 199 -7.42 9.21 -19.54
CA HIS A 199 -8.69 8.84 -20.15
C HIS A 199 -8.57 7.82 -21.31
N ASP A 200 -7.45 7.09 -21.40
CA ASP A 200 -7.32 6.03 -22.41
C ASP A 200 -8.17 4.82 -22.04
N LEU A 201 -8.89 4.29 -23.04
CA LEU A 201 -9.78 3.12 -22.94
C LEU A 201 -9.48 2.11 -24.05
N GLN A 202 -8.25 2.10 -24.58
CA GLN A 202 -7.86 1.27 -25.73
C GLN A 202 -7.13 -0.02 -25.32
N GLY A 203 -6.95 -0.25 -24.02
CA GLY A 203 -6.38 -1.47 -23.45
C GLY A 203 -7.32 -2.66 -23.58
N THR A 204 -6.75 -3.85 -23.44
CA THR A 204 -7.48 -5.12 -23.48
C THR A 204 -7.19 -5.91 -22.20
N PRO A 205 -7.91 -5.64 -21.09
CA PRO A 205 -7.62 -6.26 -19.80
C PRO A 205 -7.89 -7.77 -19.73
N GLY A 206 -8.59 -8.32 -20.74
CA GLY A 206 -9.18 -9.65 -20.61
C GLY A 206 -10.38 -9.63 -19.66
N GLU A 207 -10.72 -10.78 -19.11
CA GLU A 207 -11.78 -10.90 -18.10
C GLU A 207 -11.25 -10.48 -16.73
N TRP A 208 -11.96 -9.59 -16.04
CA TRP A 208 -11.63 -9.12 -14.70
C TRP A 208 -12.91 -8.86 -13.89
N THR A 209 -12.85 -9.04 -12.58
CA THR A 209 -14.05 -8.94 -11.70
C THR A 209 -13.98 -7.74 -10.76
N TYR A 210 -12.81 -7.46 -10.20
CA TYR A 210 -12.61 -6.28 -9.39
C TYR A 210 -11.13 -5.88 -9.39
N VAL A 211 -10.87 -4.63 -9.04
CA VAL A 211 -9.52 -4.13 -8.76
C VAL A 211 -9.52 -3.61 -7.33
N ALA A 212 -8.69 -4.23 -6.48
CA ALA A 212 -8.56 -3.85 -5.09
C ALA A 212 -7.28 -3.03 -4.85
N TRP A 213 -7.36 -2.07 -3.95
CA TRP A 213 -6.21 -1.34 -3.41
C TRP A 213 -6.40 -1.16 -1.91
N PRO A 214 -5.56 -1.77 -1.06
CA PRO A 214 -4.48 -2.70 -1.40
C PRO A 214 -4.99 -3.99 -2.07
N ALA A 215 -4.17 -4.57 -2.95
CA ALA A 215 -4.49 -5.79 -3.68
C ALA A 215 -4.24 -7.05 -2.85
N ALA A 216 -4.75 -8.20 -3.32
CA ALA A 216 -4.55 -9.48 -2.66
C ALA A 216 -3.07 -9.91 -2.65
N GLY A 217 -2.67 -10.66 -1.62
CA GLY A 217 -1.28 -11.11 -1.44
C GLY A 217 -0.38 -10.05 -0.81
N ALA A 218 0.91 -10.10 -1.11
CA ALA A 218 1.89 -9.17 -0.59
C ALA A 218 1.68 -7.77 -1.15
N PHE A 219 1.50 -6.79 -0.26
CA PHE A 219 1.28 -5.40 -0.64
C PHE A 219 2.21 -4.46 0.14
N PRO A 220 2.89 -3.49 -0.52
CA PRO A 220 3.77 -2.54 0.16
C PRO A 220 3.06 -1.68 1.20
N ALA A 221 3.50 -1.74 2.45
CA ALA A 221 3.04 -0.86 3.51
C ALA A 221 3.43 0.60 3.23
N GLU A 222 4.51 0.84 2.49
CA GLU A 222 4.94 2.16 2.05
C GLU A 222 3.91 2.86 1.14
N LEU A 223 3.04 2.09 0.47
CA LEU A 223 1.93 2.61 -0.35
C LEU A 223 0.63 2.75 0.44
N MET A 224 0.65 2.50 1.76
CA MET A 224 -0.48 2.56 2.67
C MET A 224 -0.19 3.60 3.76
N GLU A 225 -0.40 4.88 3.46
CA GLU A 225 -0.24 5.96 4.46
C GLU A 225 -1.17 5.76 5.67
N GLU A 226 -0.84 6.40 6.81
CA GLU A 226 -1.67 6.34 8.01
C GLU A 226 -3.10 6.79 7.70
N GLY A 227 -4.07 5.93 8.03
CA GLY A 227 -5.47 6.21 7.72
C GLY A 227 -5.76 6.34 6.21
N MET A 228 -4.99 5.69 5.34
CA MET A 228 -5.36 5.58 3.93
C MET A 228 -6.59 4.67 3.77
N ALA A 229 -7.49 5.06 2.85
CA ALA A 229 -8.68 4.30 2.52
C ALA A 229 -8.40 3.12 1.58
N TRP A 230 -9.15 2.06 1.79
CA TRP A 230 -9.23 0.89 0.93
C TRP A 230 -10.26 1.15 -0.16
N SER A 231 -10.01 0.61 -1.36
CA SER A 231 -10.90 0.76 -2.51
C SER A 231 -11.04 -0.53 -3.29
N ILE A 232 -12.25 -0.83 -3.75
CA ILE A 232 -12.56 -1.97 -4.61
C ILE A 232 -13.42 -1.49 -5.77
N VAL A 233 -12.82 -1.40 -6.97
CA VAL A 233 -13.51 -1.09 -8.22
C VAL A 233 -14.15 -2.36 -8.76
N LEU A 234 -15.42 -2.32 -9.14
CA LEU A 234 -16.20 -3.51 -9.48
C LEU A 234 -16.46 -3.66 -10.98
N ASN A 235 -16.55 -4.92 -11.43
CA ASN A 235 -17.01 -5.35 -12.75
C ASN A 235 -17.66 -6.75 -12.66
N PRO A 236 -18.80 -7.03 -13.32
CA PRO A 236 -19.63 -6.13 -14.12
C PRO A 236 -20.67 -5.36 -13.31
N GLN A 237 -20.53 -5.29 -11.97
CA GLN A 237 -21.53 -4.66 -11.12
C GLN A 237 -21.76 -3.20 -11.47
N THR A 238 -22.98 -2.83 -11.84
CA THR A 238 -23.35 -1.44 -12.17
C THR A 238 -24.32 -0.82 -11.16
N GLU A 239 -25.04 -1.64 -10.40
CA GLU A 239 -25.94 -1.21 -9.33
C GLU A 239 -25.51 -1.84 -8.01
N ILE A 240 -25.48 -1.05 -6.94
CA ILE A 240 -25.06 -1.51 -5.62
C ILE A 240 -26.23 -1.36 -4.65
N GLY A 241 -26.64 -2.48 -4.05
CA GLY A 241 -27.66 -2.53 -3.00
C GLY A 241 -27.08 -2.34 -1.60
N ASP A 242 -27.68 -3.03 -0.62
CA ASP A 242 -27.18 -3.01 0.75
C ASP A 242 -25.88 -3.83 0.85
N LEU A 243 -24.74 -3.14 0.96
CA LEU A 243 -23.44 -3.76 1.15
C LEU A 243 -23.08 -3.93 2.61
N ARG A 244 -22.33 -5.00 2.89
CA ARG A 244 -21.58 -5.15 4.13
C ARG A 244 -20.15 -5.55 3.83
N ILE A 245 -19.20 -4.79 4.37
CA ILE A 245 -17.77 -5.08 4.26
C ILE A 245 -17.29 -5.47 5.66
N THR A 246 -16.51 -6.53 5.74
CA THR A 246 -15.77 -6.90 6.94
C THR A 246 -14.29 -6.85 6.64
N LEU A 247 -13.56 -6.03 7.40
CA LEU A 247 -12.10 -5.98 7.41
C LEU A 247 -11.63 -6.57 8.74
N ARG A 248 -10.81 -7.62 8.71
CA ARG A 248 -10.24 -8.24 9.91
C ARG A 248 -8.73 -8.22 9.86
N GLU A 249 -8.09 -7.62 10.87
CA GLU A 249 -6.65 -7.75 11.08
C GLU A 249 -6.37 -9.08 11.78
N LEU A 250 -5.81 -10.04 11.05
CA LEU A 250 -5.56 -11.40 11.53
C LEU A 250 -4.44 -11.47 12.59
N SER A 251 -3.53 -10.49 12.62
CA SER A 251 -2.45 -10.40 13.62
C SER A 251 -2.94 -9.97 15.01
N SER A 252 -4.03 -9.20 15.09
CA SER A 252 -4.54 -8.62 16.34
C SER A 252 -5.98 -9.04 16.69
N ASP A 253 -6.61 -9.84 15.83
CA ASP A 253 -8.03 -10.22 15.84
C ASP A 253 -9.02 -9.04 15.85
N ARG A 254 -8.56 -7.83 15.50
CA ARG A 254 -9.42 -6.65 15.34
C ARG A 254 -10.27 -6.80 14.09
N THR A 255 -11.52 -6.35 14.18
CA THR A 255 -12.48 -6.42 13.07
C THR A 255 -13.23 -5.09 12.96
N TRP A 256 -13.41 -4.61 11.73
CA TRP A 256 -14.24 -3.46 11.37
C TRP A 256 -15.32 -3.90 10.40
N SER A 257 -16.53 -3.36 10.57
CA SER A 257 -17.67 -3.59 9.70
C SER A 257 -18.14 -2.29 9.07
N PHE A 258 -18.35 -2.29 7.75
CA PHE A 258 -18.84 -1.13 7.01
C PHE A 258 -20.18 -1.45 6.32
N PRO A 259 -21.13 -0.50 6.31
CA PRO A 259 -21.08 0.78 7.03
C PRO A 259 -21.14 0.58 8.56
N GLY A 260 -20.44 1.42 9.33
CA GLY A 260 -20.44 1.36 10.80
C GLY A 260 -19.15 1.87 11.45
N ASP A 261 -18.05 1.16 11.22
CA ASP A 261 -16.78 1.35 11.95
C ASP A 261 -15.78 2.24 11.18
N GLY A 262 -16.24 3.38 10.66
CA GLY A 262 -15.42 4.36 9.96
C GLY A 262 -16.07 4.96 8.72
N PHE A 263 -15.23 5.52 7.84
CA PHE A 263 -15.70 6.09 6.58
C PHE A 263 -16.11 4.98 5.62
N PHE A 264 -17.24 5.18 4.95
CA PHE A 264 -17.76 4.26 3.95
C PHE A 264 -18.54 5.02 2.88
N THR A 265 -18.24 4.76 1.61
CA THR A 265 -19.04 5.23 0.49
C THR A 265 -18.96 4.27 -0.69
N VAL A 266 -19.91 4.43 -1.59
CA VAL A 266 -19.90 3.82 -2.91
C VAL A 266 -19.98 4.96 -3.92
N ASP A 267 -18.91 5.15 -4.69
CA ASP A 267 -18.93 6.09 -5.81
C ASP A 267 -19.32 5.37 -7.10
N THR A 268 -20.29 5.92 -7.83
CA THR A 268 -20.78 5.39 -9.11
C THR A 268 -20.31 6.22 -10.31
N GLY A 269 -19.41 7.19 -10.09
CA GLY A 269 -18.80 7.96 -11.17
C GLY A 269 -17.91 7.10 -12.04
N ALA A 270 -17.77 7.48 -13.31
CA ALA A 270 -16.93 6.77 -14.28
C ALA A 270 -15.49 7.29 -14.22
N TYR A 271 -14.60 6.50 -13.64
CA TYR A 271 -13.14 6.76 -13.57
C TYR A 271 -12.40 5.60 -14.22
N GLY A 272 -12.69 5.38 -15.50
CA GLY A 272 -12.14 4.29 -16.31
C GLY A 272 -12.83 2.94 -16.13
N ALA A 273 -13.60 2.76 -15.06
CA ALA A 273 -14.21 1.49 -14.70
C ALA A 273 -15.55 1.68 -13.95
N GLY A 274 -16.12 0.57 -13.46
CA GLY A 274 -17.38 0.56 -12.72
C GLY A 274 -17.35 1.27 -11.36
N PRO A 275 -18.44 1.13 -10.57
CA PRO A 275 -18.55 1.66 -9.23
C PRO A 275 -17.39 1.22 -8.32
N CYS A 276 -17.04 2.08 -7.36
CA CYS A 276 -15.97 1.84 -6.40
C CYS A 276 -16.52 1.82 -4.98
N ILE A 277 -16.28 0.72 -4.27
CA ILE A 277 -16.50 0.64 -2.82
C ILE A 277 -15.27 1.26 -2.15
N ILE A 278 -15.48 2.25 -1.28
CA ILE A 278 -14.41 2.95 -0.57
C ILE A 278 -14.70 2.88 0.92
N PHE A 279 -13.72 2.40 1.69
CA PHE A 279 -13.86 2.27 3.14
C PHE A 279 -12.55 2.54 3.86
N ARG A 280 -12.65 3.17 5.02
CA ARG A 280 -11.51 3.47 5.88
C ARG A 280 -11.91 3.24 7.34
N PRO A 281 -11.23 2.35 8.07
CA PRO A 281 -11.50 2.13 9.49
C PRO A 281 -11.40 3.40 10.31
N GLU A 282 -12.25 3.53 11.34
CA GLU A 282 -12.13 4.60 12.33
C GLU A 282 -10.89 4.38 13.22
N GLY A 283 -10.23 5.49 13.60
CA GLY A 283 -9.06 5.50 14.46
C GLY A 283 -7.74 5.69 13.71
N GLU A 284 -6.66 5.84 14.47
CA GLU A 284 -5.28 5.91 13.96
C GLU A 284 -4.87 4.50 13.50
N MET A 285 -5.08 4.22 12.22
CA MET A 285 -4.65 2.99 11.57
C MET A 285 -3.28 3.20 10.95
N GLU A 286 -2.29 2.59 11.58
CA GLU A 286 -0.94 2.53 11.03
C GLU A 286 -0.75 1.20 10.29
N TYR A 287 -0.33 1.31 9.04
CA TYR A 287 -0.04 0.17 8.19
C TYR A 287 1.46 -0.12 8.21
N ARG A 288 1.82 -1.34 8.58
CA ARG A 288 3.20 -1.80 8.78
C ARG A 288 3.38 -3.19 8.21
N GLN A 289 4.63 -3.53 7.94
CA GLN A 289 5.01 -4.89 7.58
C GLN A 289 4.53 -5.91 8.63
N ASN A 290 4.23 -7.14 8.18
CA ASN A 290 3.77 -8.28 8.98
C ASN A 290 2.34 -8.14 9.52
N GLN A 291 1.61 -7.09 9.16
CA GLN A 291 0.16 -7.07 9.33
C GLN A 291 -0.51 -7.86 8.22
N ARG A 292 -1.55 -8.60 8.60
CA ARG A 292 -2.35 -9.38 7.66
C ARG A 292 -3.81 -9.04 7.82
N PHE A 293 -4.47 -8.70 6.72
CA PHE A 293 -5.88 -8.35 6.69
C PHE A 293 -6.67 -9.35 5.86
N LEU A 294 -7.90 -9.62 6.27
CA LEU A 294 -8.90 -10.32 5.47
C LEU A 294 -10.04 -9.34 5.16
N VAL A 295 -10.33 -9.19 3.87
CA VAL A 295 -11.47 -8.42 3.36
C VAL A 295 -12.56 -9.39 2.92
N GLN A 296 -13.80 -9.10 3.29
CA GLN A 296 -14.99 -9.80 2.83
C GLN A 296 -16.06 -8.78 2.45
N VAL A 297 -16.68 -8.94 1.28
CA VAL A 297 -17.77 -8.08 0.81
C VAL A 297 -19.01 -8.94 0.58
N GLU A 298 -20.11 -8.57 1.22
CA GLU A 298 -21.43 -9.17 1.07
C GLU A 298 -22.38 -8.15 0.41
N GLY A 299 -23.43 -8.66 -0.26
CA GLY A 299 -24.45 -7.83 -0.91
C GLY A 299 -24.20 -7.54 -2.40
N LEU A 300 -23.25 -8.24 -3.01
CA LEU A 300 -22.99 -8.24 -4.45
C LEU A 300 -23.42 -9.58 -5.08
N ASP A 301 -23.64 -9.61 -6.40
CA ASP A 301 -23.83 -10.87 -7.14
C ASP A 301 -22.51 -11.63 -7.36
N ILE A 302 -21.38 -10.99 -7.05
CA ILE A 302 -20.03 -11.56 -7.09
C ILE A 302 -19.52 -11.77 -5.68
N GLU A 303 -18.81 -12.87 -5.46
CA GLU A 303 -18.13 -13.12 -4.19
C GLU A 303 -16.79 -12.38 -4.18
N ILE A 304 -16.56 -11.53 -3.17
CA ILE A 304 -15.27 -10.88 -2.95
C ILE A 304 -14.80 -11.23 -1.54
N SER A 305 -13.75 -12.05 -1.48
CA SER A 305 -12.97 -12.28 -0.28
C SER A 305 -11.51 -12.46 -0.64
N TYR A 306 -10.63 -11.67 -0.04
CA TYR A 306 -9.20 -11.72 -0.28
C TYR A 306 -8.40 -11.31 0.96
N ALA A 307 -7.16 -11.80 1.04
CA ALA A 307 -6.24 -11.46 2.10
C ALA A 307 -5.15 -10.53 1.58
N VAL A 308 -4.71 -9.60 2.43
CA VAL A 308 -3.61 -8.67 2.16
C VAL A 308 -2.53 -8.90 3.21
N ASP A 309 -1.32 -9.20 2.76
CA ASP A 309 -0.13 -9.34 3.59
C ASP A 309 0.71 -8.07 3.42
N LEU A 310 0.66 -7.16 4.39
CA LEU A 310 1.46 -5.95 4.31
C LEU A 310 2.95 -6.28 4.51
N ILE A 311 3.78 -5.79 3.61
CA ILE A 311 5.23 -6.00 3.58
C ILE A 311 5.95 -4.68 3.44
N SER A 312 7.23 -4.63 3.82
CA SER A 312 8.13 -3.57 3.37
C SER A 312 8.75 -3.94 2.03
N LEU A 313 8.93 -2.94 1.17
CA LEU A 313 9.69 -3.05 -0.08
C LEU A 313 11.17 -3.39 0.14
N TYR A 314 11.68 -3.14 1.34
CA TYR A 314 13.06 -3.40 1.71
C TYR A 314 13.14 -4.47 2.80
N PRO A 315 14.22 -5.29 2.82
CA PRO A 315 14.48 -6.17 3.95
C PRO A 315 14.62 -5.37 5.25
N ILE A 316 13.99 -5.85 6.30
CA ILE A 316 14.03 -5.22 7.64
C ILE A 316 14.74 -6.18 8.59
N SER A 317 15.96 -5.83 8.95
CA SER A 317 16.75 -6.57 9.92
C SER A 317 16.34 -6.24 11.35
N VAL A 318 16.54 -7.20 12.23
CA VAL A 318 16.51 -6.96 13.68
C VAL A 318 17.63 -5.96 14.03
N VAL A 319 17.34 -5.04 14.96
CA VAL A 319 18.29 -4.05 15.48
C VAL A 319 18.74 -4.43 16.89
N SER A 320 17.81 -4.87 17.74
CA SER A 320 18.11 -5.34 19.10
C SER A 320 17.13 -6.43 19.55
N VAL A 321 17.58 -7.18 20.55
CA VAL A 321 16.72 -8.02 21.41
C VAL A 321 16.77 -7.40 22.79
N GLU A 322 15.62 -7.21 23.43
CA GLU A 322 15.51 -6.65 24.78
C GLU A 322 14.87 -7.67 25.71
N LEU A 323 15.61 -8.12 26.72
CA LEU A 323 15.07 -9.01 27.74
C LEU A 323 14.29 -8.22 28.80
N SER A 324 13.20 -8.80 29.33
CA SER A 324 12.41 -8.16 30.39
C SER A 324 13.17 -7.97 31.71
N GLN A 325 14.29 -8.67 31.89
CA GLN A 325 15.19 -8.55 33.04
C GLN A 325 16.65 -8.76 32.63
N THR A 326 17.56 -7.98 33.20
CA THR A 326 19.02 -8.14 33.03
C THR A 326 19.66 -9.00 34.11
N SER A 327 18.95 -9.24 35.22
CA SER A 327 19.35 -10.17 36.27
C SER A 327 18.15 -10.71 37.04
N ALA A 328 18.25 -11.94 37.55
CA ALA A 328 17.26 -12.54 38.44
C ALA A 328 17.92 -13.43 39.51
N GLU A 329 17.25 -13.56 40.65
CA GLU A 329 17.63 -14.48 41.72
C GLU A 329 16.49 -15.47 41.95
N LEU A 330 16.81 -16.76 41.98
CA LEU A 330 15.85 -17.85 42.20
C LEU A 330 16.39 -18.83 43.26
N VAL A 331 15.48 -19.59 43.87
CA VAL A 331 15.82 -20.78 44.66
C VAL A 331 15.73 -22.01 43.77
N ALA A 332 16.59 -23.02 44.01
CA ALA A 332 16.50 -24.28 43.28
C ALA A 332 15.06 -24.88 43.32
N GLY A 333 14.53 -25.22 42.15
CA GLY A 333 13.15 -25.68 41.96
C GLY A 333 12.16 -24.60 41.55
N GLU A 334 12.53 -23.32 41.59
CA GLU A 334 11.69 -22.21 41.10
C GLU A 334 11.81 -22.04 39.58
N SER A 335 10.83 -21.32 39.02
CA SER A 335 10.78 -20.98 37.60
C SER A 335 10.51 -19.51 37.38
N LEU A 336 11.06 -18.96 36.30
CA LEU A 336 10.85 -17.58 35.86
C LEU A 336 10.52 -17.56 34.38
N SER A 337 9.47 -16.83 33.97
CA SER A 337 9.28 -16.50 32.57
C SER A 337 10.06 -15.22 32.25
N LEU A 338 11.02 -15.34 31.33
CA LEU A 338 11.78 -14.22 30.81
C LEU A 338 11.27 -13.92 29.40
N GLN A 339 10.90 -12.66 29.14
CA GLN A 339 10.38 -12.25 27.85
C GLN A 339 11.51 -11.63 27.04
N ALA A 340 11.50 -11.85 25.72
CA ALA A 340 12.41 -11.23 24.76
C ALA A 340 11.59 -10.44 23.75
N ASN A 341 11.88 -9.14 23.63
CA ASN A 341 11.28 -8.26 22.64
C ASN A 341 12.28 -8.02 21.51
N VAL A 342 11.90 -8.34 20.28
CA VAL A 342 12.70 -8.04 19.08
C VAL A 342 12.34 -6.63 18.62
N VAL A 343 13.35 -5.82 18.29
CA VAL A 343 13.16 -4.44 17.81
C VAL A 343 13.78 -4.29 16.41
N PRO A 344 13.02 -3.82 15.40
CA PRO A 344 11.57 -3.67 15.42
C PRO A 344 10.86 -5.03 15.52
N ASP A 345 9.66 -5.05 16.11
CA ASP A 345 8.82 -6.26 16.24
C ASP A 345 8.18 -6.70 14.91
N TRP A 346 8.36 -5.91 13.86
CA TRP A 346 7.95 -6.16 12.49
C TRP A 346 9.13 -6.43 11.53
N ALA A 347 10.30 -6.80 12.06
CA ALA A 347 11.42 -7.28 11.25
C ALA A 347 11.04 -8.52 10.41
N ASP A 348 11.85 -8.85 9.40
CA ASP A 348 11.60 -10.01 8.52
C ASP A 348 11.66 -11.34 9.28
N HIS A 349 12.58 -11.44 10.26
CA HIS A 349 12.81 -12.65 11.05
C HIS A 349 12.86 -12.31 12.54
N THR A 350 11.73 -12.48 13.23
CA THR A 350 11.57 -12.15 14.65
C THR A 350 11.72 -13.35 15.59
N ASP A 351 12.03 -14.54 15.06
CA ASP A 351 12.24 -15.74 15.87
C ASP A 351 13.47 -15.59 16.78
N VAL A 352 13.30 -15.96 18.05
CA VAL A 352 14.38 -15.93 19.05
C VAL A 352 14.80 -17.34 19.47
N VAL A 353 16.11 -17.55 19.59
CA VAL A 353 16.70 -18.78 20.12
C VAL A 353 17.17 -18.54 21.55
N TRP A 354 16.65 -19.34 22.48
CA TRP A 354 17.03 -19.29 23.89
C TRP A 354 18.19 -20.24 24.20
N ASN A 355 19.09 -19.80 25.07
CA ASN A 355 20.22 -20.61 25.53
C ASN A 355 20.55 -20.34 27.00
N SER A 356 21.03 -21.39 27.70
CA SER A 356 21.66 -21.27 29.03
C SER A 356 23.15 -21.54 28.92
N SER A 357 23.97 -20.67 29.52
CA SER A 357 25.42 -20.88 29.59
C SER A 357 25.81 -22.08 30.46
N ASP A 358 24.94 -22.48 31.40
CA ASP A 358 25.12 -23.66 32.24
C ASP A 358 23.76 -24.33 32.52
N PRO A 359 23.35 -25.29 31.66
CA PRO A 359 22.12 -26.05 31.85
C PRO A 359 22.06 -26.90 33.13
N SER A 360 23.16 -27.05 33.87
CA SER A 360 23.14 -27.73 35.18
C SER A 360 22.72 -26.82 36.34
N VAL A 361 22.87 -25.49 36.17
CA VAL A 361 22.41 -24.46 37.11
C VAL A 361 20.97 -24.08 36.80
N ALA A 362 20.66 -23.80 35.53
CA ALA A 362 19.29 -23.54 35.08
C ALA A 362 19.12 -23.83 33.57
N THR A 363 17.95 -24.33 33.20
CA THR A 363 17.54 -24.54 31.80
C THR A 363 16.54 -23.48 31.37
N VAL A 364 16.47 -23.20 30.08
CA VAL A 364 15.45 -22.34 29.46
C VAL A 364 14.84 -23.07 28.27
N ASP A 365 13.53 -22.98 28.08
CA ASP A 365 12.84 -23.55 26.92
C ASP A 365 12.60 -22.52 25.79
N GLN A 366 11.95 -22.95 24.71
CA GLN A 366 11.68 -22.08 23.55
C GLN A 366 10.73 -20.92 23.84
N SER A 367 9.95 -20.98 24.92
CA SER A 367 9.04 -19.92 25.34
C SER A 367 9.70 -18.92 26.32
N GLY A 368 10.98 -19.12 26.66
CA GLY A 368 11.67 -18.29 27.65
C GLY A 368 11.35 -18.69 29.10
N LEU A 369 10.79 -19.88 29.34
CA LEU A 369 10.56 -20.39 30.69
C LEU A 369 11.87 -20.98 31.24
N ILE A 370 12.40 -20.32 32.27
CA ILE A 370 13.60 -20.73 33.00
C ILE A 370 13.19 -21.66 34.14
N GLN A 371 13.93 -22.76 34.33
CA GLN A 371 13.86 -23.61 35.53
C GLN A 371 15.21 -23.60 36.26
N ALA A 372 15.19 -23.20 37.52
CA ALA A 372 16.36 -23.23 38.40
C ALA A 372 16.58 -24.65 38.95
N LEU A 373 17.77 -25.22 38.74
CA LEU A 373 18.05 -26.62 39.06
C LEU A 373 18.97 -26.78 40.28
N SER A 374 20.09 -26.04 40.30
CA SER A 374 21.08 -26.17 41.37
C SER A 374 21.77 -24.84 41.69
N PRO A 375 22.28 -24.65 42.93
CA PRO A 375 22.93 -23.41 43.30
C PRO A 375 24.13 -23.09 42.41
N GLY A 376 24.22 -21.84 41.96
CA GLY A 376 25.23 -21.41 41.01
C GLY A 376 24.84 -20.12 40.30
N SER A 377 25.61 -19.73 39.28
CA SER A 377 25.26 -18.62 38.42
C SER A 377 25.46 -18.98 36.96
N CYS A 378 24.51 -18.60 36.12
CA CYS A 378 24.55 -18.80 34.68
C CYS A 378 23.95 -17.59 33.95
N ARG A 379 24.20 -17.47 32.66
CA ARG A 379 23.53 -16.50 31.79
C ARG A 379 22.47 -17.19 30.96
N ILE A 380 21.28 -16.61 30.93
CA ILE A 380 20.22 -16.96 29.98
C ILE A 380 20.23 -15.91 28.88
N SER A 381 20.31 -16.32 27.62
CA SER A 381 20.37 -15.42 26.46
C SER A 381 19.26 -15.73 25.47
N ALA A 382 18.71 -14.68 24.85
CA ALA A 382 17.86 -14.78 23.66
C ALA A 382 18.63 -14.19 22.47
N THR A 383 18.65 -14.88 21.33
CA THR A 383 19.35 -14.46 20.12
C THR A 383 18.42 -14.46 18.91
N ALA A 384 18.36 -13.36 18.16
CA ALA A 384 17.68 -13.22 16.88
C ALA A 384 18.71 -13.11 15.75
N GLU A 385 18.35 -13.54 14.53
CA GLU A 385 19.20 -13.55 13.33
C GLU A 385 20.60 -14.18 13.51
N GLY A 386 20.77 -15.01 14.54
CA GLY A 386 22.02 -15.72 14.86
C GLY A 386 23.12 -14.88 15.52
N GLU A 387 23.01 -13.55 15.54
CA GLU A 387 24.05 -12.68 16.08
C GLU A 387 23.57 -11.58 17.04
N ILE A 388 22.30 -11.20 17.00
CA ILE A 388 21.75 -10.12 17.82
C ILE A 388 21.19 -10.71 19.10
N SER A 389 21.78 -10.39 20.25
CA SER A 389 21.44 -11.04 21.51
C SER A 389 21.41 -10.08 22.70
N ASP A 390 20.60 -10.43 23.68
CA ASP A 390 20.66 -9.89 25.05
C ASP A 390 20.70 -11.04 26.06
N SER A 391 21.18 -10.75 27.29
CA SER A 391 21.36 -11.78 28.33
C SER A 391 20.98 -11.32 29.73
N CYS A 392 20.35 -12.23 30.46
CA CYS A 392 20.01 -12.10 31.88
C CYS A 392 20.99 -12.91 32.73
N LEU A 393 21.58 -12.28 33.75
CA LEU A 393 22.38 -12.98 34.76
C LEU A 393 21.46 -13.64 35.79
N LEU A 394 21.48 -14.97 35.86
CA LEU A 394 20.73 -15.73 36.85
C LEU A 394 21.64 -16.19 37.99
N THR A 395 21.19 -15.99 39.22
CA THR A 395 21.80 -16.58 40.42
C THR A 395 20.80 -17.51 41.08
N VAL A 396 21.19 -18.76 41.32
CA VAL A 396 20.38 -19.77 42.00
C VAL A 396 20.97 -20.04 43.37
N SER A 397 20.13 -20.04 44.41
CA SER A 397 20.50 -20.27 45.82
C SER A 397 19.98 -21.58 46.39
#